data_AF-F7WCS8-F1
#
_entry.id   AF-F7WCS8-F1
#
_cell.length_a   1.000
_cell.length_b   1.000
_cell.length_c   1.000
_cell.angle_alpha   90.00
_cell.angle_beta   90.00
_cell.angle_gamma   90.00
#
_symmetry.space_group_name_H-M   'P 1'
#
loop_
_entity.id
_entity.type
_entity.pdbx_description
1 polymer ?
#
loop_
_entity_poly.entity_id
_entity_poly.type
_entity_poly.pdbx_seq_one_letter_code
_entity_poly.pdbx_strand_id
1 'polypeptide(L)'
;MVHQPLGGTRGQASDILIYANQIQRIREQINKIVQSHINKSFGFEKYDLAAISDMMERDKYLTAEEAVELGVVDQILDRRVKDEVEKKTKDGETPSPQP
;
A
#
# COMPACT_ATOMS: atom_id res chain seq x y z
N MET A 1 -0.67 3.15 7.72
CA MET A 1 -0.05 2.15 8.61
C MET A 1 -0.12 0.81 7.90
N VAL A 2 0.97 0.05 7.92
CA VAL A 2 1.01 -1.34 7.43
C VAL A 2 1.36 -2.27 8.58
N HIS A 3 0.74 -3.44 8.62
CA HIS A 3 0.98 -4.45 9.64
C HIS A 3 0.50 -5.83 9.18
N GLN A 4 0.97 -6.87 9.87
CA GLN A 4 0.56 -8.25 9.66
C GLN A 4 -0.89 -8.48 10.08
N PRO A 5 -1.58 -9.46 9.48
CA PRO A 5 -2.90 -9.87 9.96
C PRO A 5 -2.82 -10.35 11.41
N LEU A 6 -3.82 -9.97 12.21
CA LEU A 6 -3.97 -10.45 13.58
C LEU A 6 -4.93 -11.63 13.62
N GLY A 7 -4.64 -12.59 14.49
CA GLY A 7 -5.48 -13.77 14.69
C GLY A 7 -5.34 -14.32 16.10
N GLY A 8 -6.35 -15.09 16.52
CA GLY A 8 -6.36 -15.76 17.80
C GLY A 8 -7.37 -16.90 17.79
N THR A 9 -7.04 -17.98 18.48
CA THR A 9 -7.90 -19.17 18.58
C THR A 9 -7.73 -19.84 19.94
N ARG A 10 -8.70 -20.66 20.33
CA ARG A 10 -8.69 -21.48 21.54
C ARG A 10 -9.44 -22.78 21.22
N GLY A 11 -9.03 -23.90 21.82
CA GLY A 11 -9.68 -25.19 21.58
C GLY A 11 -8.72 -26.37 21.71
N GLN A 12 -9.04 -27.47 21.05
CA GLN A 12 -8.14 -28.63 21.01
C GLN A 12 -6.83 -28.25 20.32
N ALA A 13 -5.75 -28.94 20.68
CA ALA A 13 -4.43 -28.70 20.10
C ALA A 13 -4.46 -28.78 18.55
N SER A 14 -5.24 -29.72 17.99
CA SER A 14 -5.44 -29.86 16.55
C SER A 14 -6.06 -28.62 15.92
N ASP A 15 -7.08 -28.03 16.55
CA ASP A 15 -7.73 -26.82 16.04
C ASP A 15 -6.77 -25.63 16.10
N ILE A 16 -6.02 -25.49 17.21
CA ILE A 16 -5.01 -24.44 17.36
C ILE A 16 -3.98 -24.53 16.22
N LEU A 17 -3.52 -25.74 15.89
CA LEU A 17 -2.59 -25.96 14.80
C LEU A 17 -3.18 -25.61 13.43
N ILE A 18 -4.43 -25.99 13.16
CA ILE A 18 -5.12 -25.64 11.90
C ILE A 18 -5.21 -24.12 11.73
N TYR A 19 -5.61 -23.41 12.77
CA TYR A 19 -5.71 -21.96 12.76
C TYR A 19 -4.33 -21.28 12.63
N ALA A 20 -3.31 -21.79 13.32
CA ALA A 20 -1.95 -21.29 13.20
C ALA A 20 -1.41 -21.42 11.76
N ASN A 21 -1.67 -22.55 11.10
CA ASN A 21 -1.29 -22.73 9.70
C ASN A 21 -2.08 -21.80 8.77
N GLN A 22 -3.37 -21.58 9.06
CA GLN A 22 -4.20 -20.69 8.27
C GLN A 22 -3.78 -19.22 8.40
N ILE A 23 -3.43 -18.74 9.59
CA ILE A 23 -2.96 -17.35 9.76
C ILE A 23 -1.62 -17.14 9.03
N GLN A 24 -0.73 -18.14 9.02
CA GLN A 24 0.51 -18.06 8.24
C GLN A 24 0.23 -18.00 6.73
N ARG A 25 -0.69 -18.82 6.22
CA ARG A 25 -1.10 -18.77 4.82
C ARG A 25 -1.69 -17.41 4.44
N ILE A 26 -2.55 -16.83 5.29
CA ILE A 26 -3.14 -15.51 5.06
C ILE A 26 -2.04 -14.44 5.04
N ARG A 27 -1.09 -14.49 5.98
CA ARG A 27 0.04 -13.56 6.03
C ARG A 27 0.87 -13.61 4.74
N GLU A 28 1.22 -14.80 4.25
CA GLU A 28 1.96 -14.95 2.99
C GLU A 28 1.20 -14.39 1.78
N GLN A 29 -0.13 -14.62 1.72
CA GLN A 29 -0.97 -14.11 0.65
C GLN A 29 -1.03 -12.58 0.66
N ILE A 30 -1.22 -11.98 1.84
CA ILE A 30 -1.24 -10.52 2.00
C ILE A 30 0.11 -9.93 1.58
N ASN A 31 1.23 -10.50 2.03
CA ASN A 31 2.56 -10.02 1.66
C ASN A 31 2.76 -10.02 0.14
N LYS A 32 2.33 -11.07 -0.57
CA LYS A 32 2.41 -11.13 -2.04
C LYS A 32 1.54 -10.07 -2.73
N ILE A 33 0.33 -9.83 -2.21
CA ILE A 33 -0.56 -8.80 -2.74
C ILE A 33 0.08 -7.42 -2.58
N VAL A 34 0.57 -7.11 -1.38
CA VAL A 34 1.24 -5.85 -1.07
C VAL A 34 2.47 -5.65 -1.96
N GLN A 35 3.31 -6.68 -2.10
CA GLN A 35 4.48 -6.65 -2.98
C GLN A 35 4.10 -6.27 -4.42
N SER A 36 3.07 -6.93 -4.96
CA SER A 36 2.61 -6.71 -6.34
C SER A 36 2.15 -5.26 -6.55
N HIS A 37 1.36 -4.72 -5.63
CA HIS A 37 0.85 -3.35 -5.75
C HIS A 37 1.96 -2.30 -5.58
N ILE A 38 2.82 -2.47 -4.58
CA ILE A 38 3.92 -1.53 -4.34
C ILE A 38 4.87 -1.48 -5.54
N ASN A 39 5.31 -2.64 -6.04
CA ASN A 39 6.22 -2.68 -7.19
C ASN A 39 5.55 -2.15 -8.46
N LYS A 40 4.24 -2.33 -8.62
CA LYS A 40 3.49 -1.74 -9.73
C LYS A 40 3.54 -0.21 -9.71
N SER A 41 3.50 0.43 -8.54
CA SER A 41 3.65 1.90 -8.44
C SER A 41 5.03 2.38 -8.87
N PHE A 42 6.07 1.54 -8.77
CA PHE A 42 7.42 1.87 -9.26
C PHE A 42 7.68 1.48 -10.72
N GLY A 43 6.89 0.56 -11.29
CA GLY A 43 7.08 0.03 -12.64
C GLY A 43 8.25 -0.97 -12.76
N PHE A 44 8.89 -1.33 -11.66
CA PHE A 44 9.94 -2.34 -11.55
C PHE A 44 9.88 -3.04 -10.18
N GLU A 45 10.58 -4.16 -10.04
CA GLU A 45 10.62 -4.90 -8.77
C GLU A 45 11.58 -4.21 -7.78
N LYS A 46 11.02 -3.34 -6.93
CA LYS A 46 11.77 -2.58 -5.91
C LYS A 46 11.96 -3.38 -4.62
N TYR A 47 10.93 -4.12 -4.21
CA TYR A 47 10.94 -4.92 -2.98
C TYR A 47 10.72 -6.40 -3.29
N ASP A 48 11.54 -7.25 -2.68
CA ASP A 48 11.31 -8.68 -2.62
C ASP A 48 10.31 -9.03 -1.51
N LEU A 49 9.89 -10.29 -1.44
CA LEU A 49 8.89 -10.73 -0.46
C LEU A 49 9.43 -10.66 0.99
N ALA A 50 10.75 -10.78 1.18
CA ALA A 50 11.38 -10.68 2.49
C ALA A 50 11.30 -9.25 3.04
N ALA A 51 11.61 -8.24 2.21
CA ALA A 51 11.49 -6.84 2.57
C ALA A 51 10.04 -6.44 2.90
N ILE A 52 9.05 -6.95 2.15
CA ILE A 52 7.63 -6.73 2.47
C ILE A 52 7.26 -7.40 3.79
N SER A 53 7.71 -8.63 4.03
CA SER A 53 7.43 -9.32 5.30
C SER A 53 8.00 -8.59 6.51
N ASP A 54 9.22 -8.05 6.41
CA ASP A 54 9.84 -7.28 7.49
C ASP A 54 9.09 -5.97 7.73
N MET A 55 8.72 -5.27 6.65
CA MET A 55 7.94 -4.03 6.73
C MET A 55 6.58 -4.22 7.41
N MET A 56 5.95 -5.38 7.25
CA MET A 56 4.63 -5.69 7.80
C MET A 56 4.68 -6.38 9.17
N GLU A 57 5.85 -6.78 9.70
CA GLU A 57 5.94 -7.59 10.93
C GLU A 57 5.32 -6.89 12.15
N ARG A 58 5.51 -5.58 12.25
CA ARG A 58 4.97 -4.74 13.34
C ARG A 58 4.15 -3.61 12.75
N ASP A 59 3.43 -2.92 13.63
CA ASP A 59 2.73 -1.71 13.28
C ASP A 59 3.73 -0.66 12.79
N LYS A 60 3.71 -0.39 11.49
CA LYS A 60 4.49 0.67 10.86
C LYS A 60 3.57 1.81 10.47
N TYR A 61 3.54 2.85 11.31
CA TYR A 61 2.86 4.10 10.97
C TYR A 61 3.67 4.83 9.90
N LEU A 62 2.95 5.48 8.97
CA LEU A 62 3.53 6.17 7.84
C LEU A 62 2.91 7.57 7.77
N THR A 63 3.71 8.59 7.54
CA THR A 63 3.21 9.88 7.05
C THR A 63 2.69 9.73 5.62
N ALA A 64 2.08 10.79 5.08
CA ALA A 64 1.63 10.79 3.69
C ALA A 64 2.82 10.67 2.72
N GLU A 65 3.92 11.36 3.02
CA GLU A 65 5.17 11.34 2.26
C GLU A 65 5.81 9.95 2.27
N GLU A 66 5.94 9.35 3.46
CA GLU A 66 6.47 7.98 3.60
C GLU A 66 5.60 6.95 2.87
N ALA A 67 4.28 7.14 2.85
CA ALA A 67 3.37 6.26 2.11
C ALA A 67 3.59 6.33 0.59
N VAL A 68 3.92 7.52 0.06
CA VAL A 68 4.29 7.68 -1.37
C VAL A 68 5.67 7.08 -1.63
N GLU A 69 6.66 7.34 -0.77
CA GLU A 69 8.01 6.79 -0.92
C GLU A 69 8.07 5.27 -0.90
N LEU A 70 7.18 4.64 -0.11
CA LEU A 70 7.02 3.20 -0.05
C LEU A 70 6.16 2.63 -1.19
N GLY A 71 5.52 3.48 -2.01
CA GLY A 71 4.64 3.04 -3.10
C GLY A 71 3.30 2.49 -2.61
N VAL A 72 2.88 2.84 -1.39
CA VAL A 72 1.56 2.50 -0.85
C VAL A 72 0.48 3.42 -1.45
N VAL A 73 0.86 4.64 -1.82
CA VAL A 73 -0.01 5.67 -2.43
C VAL A 73 0.75 6.31 -3.60
N ASP A 74 0.03 6.75 -4.64
CA ASP A 74 0.66 7.31 -5.84
C ASP A 74 1.02 8.80 -5.69
N GLN A 75 0.18 9.59 -5.01
CA GLN A 75 0.40 11.03 -4.82
C GLN A 75 -0.36 11.60 -3.61
N ILE A 76 0.12 12.72 -3.08
CA ILE A 76 -0.54 13.54 -2.05
C ILE A 76 -1.29 14.67 -2.76
N LEU A 77 -2.54 14.93 -2.36
CA LEU A 77 -3.37 15.99 -2.92
C LEU A 77 -3.59 17.10 -1.89
N ASP A 78 -3.03 18.28 -2.11
CA ASP A 78 -3.21 19.44 -1.21
C ASP A 78 -4.51 20.21 -1.47
N ARG A 79 -5.03 20.16 -2.70
CA ARG A 79 -6.28 20.80 -3.11
C ARG A 79 -7.01 19.95 -4.13
N ARG A 80 -8.31 20.20 -4.30
CA ARG A 80 -9.09 19.52 -5.35
C ARG A 80 -8.60 19.99 -6.70
N VAL A 81 -8.34 19.05 -7.60
CA VAL A 81 -7.90 19.29 -8.98
C VAL A 81 -8.81 20.28 -9.73
N LYS A 82 -10.11 20.35 -9.40
CA LYS A 82 -11.05 21.33 -9.98
C LYS A 82 -10.61 22.78 -9.76
N ASP A 83 -10.01 23.09 -8.61
CA ASP A 83 -9.63 24.46 -8.27
C ASP A 83 -8.41 24.92 -9.09
N GLU A 84 -7.54 24.00 -9.53
CA GLU A 84 -6.40 24.33 -10.40
C GLU A 84 -6.81 24.53 -11.87
N VAL A 85 -7.79 23.77 -12.34
CA VAL A 85 -8.36 23.93 -13.70
C VAL A 85 -9.12 25.25 -13.82
N GLU A 86 -9.86 25.65 -12.79
CA GLU A 86 -10.53 26.96 -12.75
C GLU A 86 -9.55 28.14 -12.60
N LYS A 87 -8.39 27.93 -11.96
CA LYS A 87 -7.36 28.97 -11.84
C LYS A 87 -6.61 29.19 -13.16
N LYS A 88 -6.19 28.10 -13.83
CA LYS A 88 -5.54 28.18 -15.16
C LYS A 88 -6.44 28.79 -16.24
N THR A 89 -7.75 28.55 -16.17
CA THR A 89 -8.71 29.16 -17.10
C THR A 89 -8.99 30.64 -16.82
N LYS A 90 -8.83 31.10 -15.57
CA LYS A 90 -8.94 32.53 -15.20
C LYS A 90 -7.65 33.33 -15.45
N ASP A 91 -6.49 32.69 -15.34
CA ASP A 91 -5.17 33.31 -15.54
C ASP A 91 -4.71 33.31 -17.02
N GLY A 92 -5.56 32.89 -17.96
CA GLY A 92 -5.37 33.13 -19.40
C GLY A 92 -4.41 32.20 -20.14
N GLU A 93 -4.01 31.07 -19.54
CA GLU A 93 -3.10 30.12 -20.18
C GLU A 93 -3.91 28.94 -20.77
N THR A 94 -4.36 29.10 -22.01
CA THR A 94 -5.01 28.00 -22.77
C THR A 94 -4.01 26.85 -22.95
N PRO A 95 -4.28 25.62 -22.45
CA PRO A 95 -3.46 24.48 -22.81
C PRO A 95 -3.68 24.17 -24.29
N SER A 96 -2.61 24.25 -25.08
CA SER A 96 -2.62 23.87 -26.49
C SER A 96 -3.05 22.41 -26.63
N PRO A 97 -3.93 22.06 -27.57
CA PRO A 97 -4.27 20.67 -27.83
C PRO A 97 -3.02 20.00 -28.43
N GLN A 98 -2.39 19.11 -27.67
CA GLN A 98 -1.35 18.23 -28.22
C GLN A 98 -2.03 17.15 -29.09
N PRO A 99 -1.35 16.73 -30.18
CA PRO A 99 -1.94 15.92 -31.25
C PRO A 99 -2.36 14.51 -30.84
#